data_AF-N1UVW2-F1
#
_entry.id   AF-N1UVW2-F1
#
_cell.length_a   1.000
_cell.length_b   1.000
_cell.length_c   1.000
_cell.angle_alpha   90.00
_cell.angle_beta   90.00
_cell.angle_gamma   90.00
#
_symmetry.space_group_name_H-M   'P 1'
#
loop_
_entity.id
_entity.type
_entity.pdbx_description
1 polymer ?
#
loop_
_entity_poly.entity_id
_entity_poly.type
_entity_poly.pdbx_seq_one_letter_code
_entity_poly.pdbx_strand_id
1 'polypeptide(L)'
;MNVAVDDMPGNSMRFIVDGGSNSLVSNLIYKYKPAAIRLVGSIQETVDDNPIYFDRPSDLAIFAKVEIWKNGSFDNNSTSFIKTAIVRTIGGIDTVSGVNYVYKGLGTGKNVVAFPIYSAIGNITGIENLLIQLGSSVGAINSNMVSVQAAQVAKIITASIQVVIH
;
A
#
# COMPACT_ATOMS: atom_id res chain seq x y z
N MET A 1 29.31 -0.86 -25.34
CA MET A 1 27.95 -0.31 -25.43
C MET A 1 27.21 -0.68 -24.16
N ASN A 2 26.91 0.30 -23.30
CA ASN A 2 26.16 0.07 -22.05
C ASN A 2 24.71 0.42 -22.35
N VAL A 3 23.92 -0.55 -22.80
CA VAL A 3 22.49 -0.33 -23.06
C VAL A 3 21.81 -0.31 -21.70
N ALA A 4 21.33 0.86 -21.28
CA ALA A 4 20.48 0.98 -20.11
C ALA A 4 19.18 0.22 -20.37
N VAL A 5 18.87 -0.75 -19.52
CA VAL A 5 17.52 -1.33 -19.41
C VAL A 5 16.88 -0.59 -18.23
N ASP A 6 15.69 -0.02 -18.44
CA ASP A 6 14.93 0.71 -17.41
C ASP A 6 15.71 1.82 -16.67
N ASP A 7 16.49 2.64 -17.42
CA ASP A 7 17.33 3.73 -16.89
C ASP A 7 18.41 3.32 -15.88
N MET A 8 18.73 2.02 -15.76
CA MET A 8 19.81 1.55 -14.90
C MET A 8 21.14 1.46 -15.66
N PRO A 9 22.20 2.16 -15.20
CA PRO A 9 23.55 1.96 -15.72
C PRO A 9 24.02 0.51 -15.48
N GLY A 10 24.86 -0.02 -16.37
CA GLY A 10 25.52 -1.31 -16.13
C GLY A 10 26.28 -1.33 -14.79
N ASN A 11 26.30 -2.48 -14.12
CA ASN A 11 26.89 -2.67 -12.79
C ASN A 11 26.31 -1.75 -11.71
N SER A 12 24.97 -1.58 -11.70
CA SER A 12 24.28 -0.79 -10.68
C SER A 12 23.15 -1.56 -9.98
N MET A 13 22.79 -1.09 -8.79
CA MET A 13 21.63 -1.56 -8.03
C MET A 13 20.80 -0.38 -7.56
N ARG A 14 19.49 -0.58 -7.55
CA ARG A 14 18.50 0.37 -7.04
C ARG A 14 17.75 -0.26 -5.88
N PHE A 15 17.74 0.43 -4.74
CA PHE A 15 17.02 0.00 -3.54
C PHE A 15 15.76 0.85 -3.40
N ILE A 16 14.60 0.21 -3.27
CA ILE A 16 13.35 0.88 -2.90
C ILE A 16 12.98 0.37 -1.53
N VAL A 17 13.01 1.24 -0.53
CA VAL A 17 12.90 0.85 0.88
C VAL A 17 11.71 1.54 1.53
N ASP A 18 10.75 0.73 1.98
CA ASP A 18 9.60 1.19 2.76
C ASP A 18 9.87 1.05 4.27
N GLY A 19 9.82 2.17 4.99
CA GLY A 19 10.10 2.25 6.43
C GLY A 19 11.58 2.42 6.82
N GLY A 20 11.83 2.59 8.11
CA GLY A 20 13.16 2.91 8.67
C GLY A 20 13.63 4.34 8.40
N SER A 21 14.48 4.90 9.25
CA SER A 21 15.10 6.20 9.00
C SER A 21 16.09 6.11 7.84
N ASN A 22 16.34 7.24 7.15
CA ASN A 22 17.31 7.26 6.06
C ASN A 22 18.71 6.81 6.53
N SER A 23 19.12 7.23 7.73
CA SER A 23 20.38 6.84 8.34
C SER A 23 20.48 5.33 8.63
N LEU A 24 19.41 4.70 9.11
CA LEU A 24 19.40 3.26 9.36
C LEU A 24 19.50 2.50 8.04
N VAL A 25 18.71 2.93 7.04
CA VAL A 25 18.70 2.31 5.71
C VAL A 25 20.06 2.45 5.03
N SER A 26 20.65 3.65 5.03
CA SER A 26 21.95 3.89 4.41
C SER A 26 23.07 3.07 5.06
N ASN A 27 23.10 2.98 6.39
CA ASN A 27 24.05 2.15 7.12
C ASN A 27 23.90 0.65 6.79
N LEU A 28 22.67 0.15 6.69
CA LEU A 28 22.43 -1.25 6.33
C LEU A 28 22.84 -1.54 4.89
N ILE A 29 22.54 -0.64 3.95
CA ILE A 29 22.99 -0.77 2.56
C ILE A 29 24.51 -0.75 2.51
N TYR A 30 25.17 0.20 3.16
CA TYR A 30 26.63 0.27 3.20
C TYR A 30 27.25 -1.02 3.75
N LYS A 31 26.69 -1.57 4.84
CA LYS A 31 27.19 -2.78 5.50
C LYS A 31 27.04 -4.06 4.68
N TYR A 32 25.93 -4.21 3.96
CA TYR A 32 25.59 -5.50 3.32
C TYR A 32 25.72 -5.49 1.79
N LYS A 33 25.84 -4.32 1.16
CA LYS A 33 26.02 -4.22 -0.28
C LYS A 33 27.41 -4.72 -0.69
N PRO A 34 27.52 -5.52 -1.78
CA PRO A 34 28.79 -5.79 -2.41
C PRO A 34 29.56 -4.52 -2.77
N ALA A 35 30.87 -4.55 -2.57
CA ALA A 35 31.77 -3.48 -2.98
C ALA A 35 31.75 -3.29 -4.52
N ALA A 36 32.17 -2.11 -4.99
CA ALA A 36 32.28 -1.75 -6.42
C ALA A 36 30.98 -1.74 -7.25
N ILE A 37 29.81 -1.96 -6.66
CA ILE A 37 28.52 -1.77 -7.34
C ILE A 37 28.03 -0.32 -7.19
N ARG A 38 27.61 0.30 -8.29
CA ARG A 38 27.02 1.64 -8.27
C ARG A 38 25.62 1.61 -7.66
N LEU A 39 25.30 2.58 -6.81
CA LEU A 39 23.96 2.78 -6.28
C LEU A 39 23.22 3.84 -7.09
N VAL A 40 21.91 3.65 -7.25
CA VAL A 40 21.00 4.58 -7.93
C VAL A 40 19.79 4.83 -7.03
N GLY A 41 19.38 6.09 -6.93
CA GLY A 41 18.23 6.54 -6.16
C GLY A 41 18.21 8.05 -6.01
N SER A 42 17.07 8.61 -5.62
CA SER A 42 16.87 10.04 -5.40
C SER A 42 17.34 10.51 -4.02
N ILE A 43 17.36 9.61 -3.04
CA ILE A 43 17.87 9.91 -1.69
C ILE A 43 19.35 9.59 -1.67
N GLN A 44 20.15 10.53 -1.17
CA GLN A 44 21.57 10.37 -0.95
C GLN A 44 21.89 10.59 0.54
N GLU A 45 22.59 9.63 1.13
CA GLU A 45 23.17 9.72 2.47
C GLU A 45 24.67 9.41 2.37
N THR A 46 25.49 9.91 3.28
CA THR A 46 26.93 9.60 3.32
C THR A 46 27.23 8.76 4.55
N VAL A 47 27.90 7.62 4.35
CA VAL A 47 28.38 6.73 5.43
C VAL A 47 29.87 6.48 5.20
N ASP A 48 30.73 6.83 6.17
CA ASP A 48 32.19 6.72 6.06
C ASP A 48 32.74 7.27 4.73
N ASP A 49 32.37 8.51 4.39
CA ASP A 49 32.72 9.20 3.12
C ASP A 49 32.23 8.52 1.82
N ASN A 50 31.41 7.48 1.91
CA ASN A 50 30.80 6.80 0.77
C ASN A 50 29.36 7.28 0.56
N PRO A 51 29.00 7.76 -0.65
CA PRO A 51 27.62 8.12 -0.95
C PRO A 51 26.77 6.87 -1.18
N ILE A 52 25.65 6.79 -0.46
CA ILE A 52 24.66 5.72 -0.51
C ILE A 52 23.36 6.25 -1.10
N TYR A 53 22.91 5.62 -2.19
CA TYR A 53 21.69 6.00 -2.88
C TYR A 53 20.58 4.95 -2.74
N PHE A 54 19.36 5.41 -2.50
CA PHE A 54 18.15 4.60 -2.48
C PHE A 54 16.91 5.47 -2.74
N ASP A 55 15.74 4.83 -2.89
CA ASP A 55 14.45 5.47 -3.10
C ASP A 55 13.43 5.05 -2.03
N ARG A 56 12.38 5.87 -1.91
CA ARG A 56 11.14 5.49 -1.24
C ARG A 56 10.08 5.14 -2.28
N PRO A 57 9.18 4.20 -1.98
CA PRO A 57 8.05 3.95 -2.86
C PRO A 57 7.16 5.20 -2.93
N SER A 58 6.56 5.42 -4.09
CA SER A 58 5.52 6.43 -4.24
C SER A 58 4.16 5.87 -3.81
N ASP A 59 3.31 6.72 -3.23
CA ASP A 59 1.99 6.30 -2.78
C ASP A 59 1.00 6.28 -3.95
N LEU A 60 0.33 5.14 -4.15
CA LEU A 60 -0.81 5.02 -5.05
C LEU A 60 -2.10 5.08 -4.22
N ALA A 61 -2.88 6.13 -4.42
CA ALA A 61 -4.18 6.28 -3.77
C ALA A 61 -5.18 5.25 -4.30
N ILE A 62 -5.85 4.56 -3.38
CA ILE A 62 -6.90 3.58 -3.67
C ILE A 62 -8.23 4.08 -3.12
N PHE A 63 -9.28 3.81 -3.89
CA PHE A 63 -10.67 4.08 -3.54
C PHE A 63 -11.44 2.76 -3.55
N ALA A 64 -12.34 2.61 -2.59
CA ALA A 64 -13.14 1.41 -2.45
C ALA A 64 -14.62 1.76 -2.30
N LYS A 65 -15.47 1.01 -3.01
CA LYS A 65 -16.92 1.02 -2.86
C LYS A 65 -17.36 -0.35 -2.41
N VAL A 66 -18.14 -0.39 -1.34
CA VAL A 66 -18.66 -1.61 -0.74
C VAL A 66 -20.17 -1.53 -0.70
N GLU A 67 -20.84 -2.46 -1.37
CA GLU A 67 -22.29 -2.62 -1.32
C GLU A 67 -22.63 -3.84 -0.47
N ILE A 68 -23.51 -3.65 0.51
CA ILE A 68 -23.84 -4.65 1.52
C ILE A 68 -25.35 -4.86 1.51
N TRP A 69 -25.78 -6.10 1.35
CA TRP A 69 -27.14 -6.52 1.65
C TRP A 69 -27.15 -7.18 3.02
N LYS A 70 -27.97 -6.65 3.93
CA LYS A 70 -27.93 -7.03 5.34
C LYS A 70 -29.26 -7.58 5.84
N ASN A 71 -29.20 -8.33 6.94
CA ASN A 71 -30.38 -8.73 7.71
C ASN A 71 -30.46 -8.02 9.07
N GLY A 72 -31.41 -8.47 9.91
CA GLY A 72 -31.68 -7.89 11.23
C GLY A 72 -30.55 -8.05 12.26
N SER A 73 -29.54 -8.89 11.99
CA SER A 73 -28.40 -9.11 12.89
C SER A 73 -27.21 -8.18 12.62
N PHE A 74 -27.30 -7.29 11.63
CA PHE A 74 -26.23 -6.35 11.30
C PHE A 74 -26.17 -5.18 12.29
N ASP A 75 -25.05 -5.08 13.02
CA ASP A 75 -24.82 -4.03 14.01
C ASP A 75 -24.45 -2.69 13.35
N ASN A 76 -24.79 -1.58 14.02
CA ASN A 76 -24.44 -0.22 13.63
C ASN A 76 -22.91 0.01 13.56
N ASN A 77 -22.11 -0.73 14.35
CA ASN A 77 -20.65 -0.64 14.32
C ASN A 77 -20.01 -1.38 13.13
N SER A 78 -20.75 -2.27 12.46
CA SER A 78 -20.26 -3.11 11.37
C SER A 78 -19.64 -2.28 10.23
N THR A 79 -20.23 -1.13 9.90
CA THR A 79 -19.69 -0.22 8.89
C THR A 79 -18.29 0.29 9.23
N SER A 80 -18.03 0.60 10.50
CA SER A 80 -16.70 1.02 10.97
C SER A 80 -15.72 -0.14 10.84
N PHE A 81 -16.11 -1.34 11.29
CA PHE A 81 -15.28 -2.54 11.18
C PHE A 81 -14.92 -2.88 9.73
N ILE A 82 -15.85 -2.70 8.79
CA ILE A 82 -15.61 -2.90 7.36
C ILE A 82 -14.54 -1.94 6.84
N LYS A 83 -14.67 -0.65 7.17
CA LYS A 83 -13.67 0.35 6.76
C LYS A 83 -12.30 0.04 7.35
N THR A 84 -12.23 -0.26 8.64
CA THR A 84 -10.99 -0.66 9.31
C THR A 84 -10.38 -1.92 8.68
N ALA A 85 -11.18 -2.93 8.36
CA ALA A 85 -10.71 -4.16 7.71
C ALA A 85 -10.08 -3.86 6.34
N ILE A 86 -10.74 -3.01 5.53
CA ILE A 86 -10.22 -2.60 4.22
C ILE A 86 -8.90 -1.84 4.35
N VAL A 87 -8.82 -0.85 5.25
CA VAL A 87 -7.58 -0.09 5.45
C VAL A 87 -6.46 -0.99 5.96
N ARG A 88 -6.75 -1.94 6.85
CA ARG A 88 -5.77 -2.91 7.34
C ARG A 88 -5.24 -3.82 6.24
N THR A 89 -6.11 -4.29 5.36
CA THR A 89 -5.73 -5.17 4.25
C THR A 89 -4.88 -4.43 3.22
N ILE A 90 -5.31 -3.24 2.80
CA ILE A 90 -4.64 -2.48 1.71
C ILE A 90 -3.40 -1.74 2.24
N GLY A 91 -3.50 -1.13 3.42
CA GLY A 91 -2.53 -0.19 3.98
C GLY A 91 -3.00 1.25 3.86
N GLY A 92 -2.46 2.13 4.70
CA GLY A 92 -2.82 3.55 4.75
C GLY A 92 -3.24 3.99 6.15
N ILE A 93 -4.25 4.86 6.23
CA ILE A 93 -4.64 5.53 7.48
C ILE A 93 -6.10 5.24 7.78
N ASP A 94 -6.34 4.63 8.95
CA ASP A 94 -7.67 4.39 9.47
C ASP A 94 -8.01 5.44 10.53
N THR A 95 -9.05 6.22 10.30
CA THR A 95 -9.54 7.22 11.25
C THR A 95 -10.79 6.71 11.94
N VAL A 96 -10.65 6.31 13.21
CA VAL A 96 -11.77 5.83 14.05
C VAL A 96 -11.96 6.81 15.19
N SER A 97 -13.16 7.42 15.27
CA SER A 97 -13.51 8.39 16.32
C SER A 97 -12.51 9.55 16.46
N GLY A 98 -11.93 10.00 15.34
CA GLY A 98 -10.94 11.09 15.30
C GLY A 98 -9.50 10.68 15.58
N VAL A 99 -9.23 9.39 15.87
CA VAL A 99 -7.88 8.86 16.08
C VAL A 99 -7.38 8.19 14.81
N ASN A 100 -6.16 8.53 14.39
CA ASN A 100 -5.53 7.98 13.18
C ASN A 100 -4.62 6.80 13.52
N TYR A 101 -4.87 5.65 12.88
CA TYR A 101 -4.06 4.45 12.96
C TYR A 101 -3.42 4.16 11.60
N VAL A 102 -2.09 4.03 11.56
CA VAL A 102 -1.35 3.77 10.32
C VAL A 102 -1.11 2.28 10.16
N TYR A 103 -1.45 1.75 8.99
CA TYR A 103 -1.26 0.33 8.63
C TYR A 103 -0.33 0.20 7.43
N LYS A 104 0.62 -0.75 7.51
CA LYS A 104 1.55 -1.05 6.40
C LYS A 104 0.86 -1.71 5.21
N GLY A 105 -0.16 -2.54 5.46
CA GLY A 105 -0.92 -3.23 4.42
C GLY A 105 -0.09 -4.22 3.60
N LEU A 106 -0.32 -4.24 2.29
CA LEU A 106 0.27 -5.21 1.36
C LEU A 106 1.78 -4.99 1.12
N GLY A 107 2.27 -3.77 1.34
CA GLY A 107 3.64 -3.37 1.03
C GLY A 107 3.87 -3.00 -0.45
N THR A 108 5.13 -2.72 -0.78
CA THR A 108 5.54 -2.20 -2.09
C THR A 108 5.37 -3.22 -3.22
N GLY A 109 4.86 -2.76 -4.37
CA GLY A 109 4.74 -3.53 -5.61
C GLY A 109 3.66 -4.62 -5.59
N LYS A 110 2.76 -4.59 -4.61
CA LYS A 110 1.67 -5.57 -4.48
C LYS A 110 0.36 -5.01 -5.01
N ASN A 111 -0.22 -5.71 -5.98
CA ASN A 111 -1.55 -5.38 -6.51
C ASN A 111 -2.61 -5.47 -5.41
N VAL A 112 -3.59 -4.56 -5.46
CA VAL A 112 -4.75 -4.62 -4.58
C VAL A 112 -5.81 -5.48 -5.24
N VAL A 113 -6.22 -6.55 -4.56
CA VAL A 113 -7.25 -7.48 -5.05
C VAL A 113 -8.39 -7.52 -4.04
N ALA A 114 -9.63 -7.62 -4.51
CA ALA A 114 -10.80 -7.64 -3.64
C ALA A 114 -10.89 -8.91 -2.77
N PHE A 115 -10.35 -10.05 -3.23
CA PHE A 115 -10.47 -11.34 -2.55
C PHE A 115 -9.98 -11.36 -1.08
N PRO A 116 -8.77 -10.89 -0.74
CA PRO A 116 -8.36 -10.76 0.67
C PRO A 116 -9.26 -9.86 1.51
N ILE A 117 -9.92 -8.87 0.89
CA ILE A 117 -10.83 -7.94 1.57
C ILE A 117 -12.15 -8.65 1.90
N TYR A 118 -12.70 -9.44 0.97
CA TYR A 118 -13.85 -10.30 1.25
C TYR A 118 -13.60 -11.21 2.45
N SER A 119 -12.42 -11.84 2.50
CA SER A 119 -12.04 -12.68 3.64
C SER A 119 -11.92 -11.91 4.95
N ALA A 120 -11.47 -10.65 4.92
CA ALA A 120 -11.33 -9.83 6.12
C ALA A 120 -12.69 -9.37 6.68
N ILE A 121 -13.69 -9.20 5.82
CA ILE A 121 -15.06 -8.77 6.17
C ILE A 121 -15.98 -9.96 6.50
N GLY A 122 -15.66 -11.17 6.02
CA GLY A 122 -16.54 -12.34 6.09
C GLY A 122 -16.97 -12.80 7.49
N ASN A 123 -16.33 -12.32 8.56
CA ASN A 123 -16.69 -12.64 9.94
C ASN A 123 -17.73 -11.68 10.55
N ILE A 124 -18.21 -10.68 9.79
CA ILE A 124 -19.21 -9.73 10.28
C ILE A 124 -20.60 -10.34 10.18
N THR A 125 -21.27 -10.44 11.32
CA THR A 125 -22.62 -10.99 11.42
C THR A 125 -23.64 -10.12 10.66
N GLY A 126 -24.59 -10.78 10.00
CA GLY A 126 -25.72 -10.12 9.35
C GLY A 126 -25.47 -9.58 7.95
N ILE A 127 -24.31 -9.90 7.35
CA ILE A 127 -24.05 -9.71 5.91
C ILE A 127 -24.60 -10.92 5.15
N GLU A 128 -25.52 -10.70 4.23
CA GLU A 128 -26.07 -11.74 3.35
C GLU A 128 -25.37 -11.76 2.00
N ASN A 129 -25.06 -10.57 1.46
CA ASN A 129 -24.32 -10.41 0.22
C ASN A 129 -23.39 -9.20 0.30
N LEU A 130 -22.28 -9.26 -0.43
CA LEU A 130 -21.24 -8.25 -0.42
C LEU A 130 -20.68 -8.07 -1.83
N LEU A 131 -20.57 -6.82 -2.26
CA LEU A 131 -19.87 -6.45 -3.49
C LEU A 131 -18.81 -5.40 -3.17
N ILE A 132 -17.57 -5.68 -3.51
CA ILE A 132 -16.42 -4.80 -3.34
C ILE A 132 -15.89 -4.41 -4.71
N GLN A 133 -15.85 -3.11 -4.97
CA GLN A 133 -15.25 -2.52 -6.14
C GLN A 133 -14.11 -1.61 -5.72
N LEU A 134 -13.04 -1.60 -6.52
CA LEU A 134 -11.80 -0.90 -6.29
C LEU A 134 -11.49 0.00 -7.46
N GLY A 135 -10.76 1.08 -7.18
CA GLY A 135 -10.31 2.05 -8.17
C GLY A 135 -9.08 2.81 -7.70
N SER A 136 -8.35 3.41 -8.65
CA SER A 136 -7.25 4.35 -8.37
C SER A 136 -7.68 5.82 -8.45
N SER A 137 -8.97 6.07 -8.72
CA SER A 137 -9.57 7.41 -8.74
C SER A 137 -11.04 7.36 -8.30
N VAL A 138 -11.54 8.48 -7.78
CA VAL A 138 -12.91 8.62 -7.24
C VAL A 138 -14.00 8.26 -8.27
N GLY A 139 -13.75 8.49 -9.56
CA GLY A 139 -14.72 8.25 -10.64
C GLY A 139 -14.64 6.87 -11.31
N ALA A 140 -13.64 6.05 -10.98
CA ALA A 140 -13.38 4.77 -11.64
C ALA A 140 -13.22 3.62 -10.63
N ILE A 141 -14.27 3.40 -9.83
CA ILE A 141 -14.34 2.34 -8.81
C ILE A 141 -15.20 1.20 -9.35
N ASN A 142 -14.68 0.47 -10.34
CA ASN A 142 -15.43 -0.54 -11.09
C ASN A 142 -14.64 -1.82 -11.37
N SER A 143 -13.50 -2.01 -10.69
CA SER A 143 -12.64 -3.18 -10.84
C SER A 143 -12.60 -4.03 -9.57
N ASN A 144 -12.27 -5.31 -9.69
CA ASN A 144 -11.95 -6.18 -8.55
C ASN A 144 -10.44 -6.18 -8.22
N MET A 145 -9.63 -5.49 -9.03
CA MET A 145 -8.19 -5.38 -8.86
C MET A 145 -7.67 -4.03 -9.34
N VAL A 146 -6.68 -3.49 -8.61
CA VAL A 146 -5.88 -2.34 -9.02
C VAL A 146 -4.42 -2.78 -9.10
N SER A 147 -3.81 -2.63 -10.28
CA SER A 147 -2.40 -2.92 -10.50
C SER A 147 -1.52 -1.84 -9.86
N VAL A 148 -0.45 -2.28 -9.19
CA VAL A 148 0.50 -1.40 -8.50
C VAL A 148 1.88 -1.61 -9.10
N GLN A 149 2.58 -0.53 -9.43
CA GLN A 149 3.92 -0.63 -9.98
C GLN A 149 4.94 -1.09 -8.92
N ALA A 150 6.06 -1.69 -9.36
CA ALA A 150 7.08 -2.23 -8.47
C ALA A 150 7.67 -1.18 -7.49
N ALA A 151 7.65 0.11 -7.84
CA ALA A 151 8.12 1.22 -7.01
C ALA A 151 6.98 2.02 -6.34
N GLN A 152 5.79 1.41 -6.25
CA GLN A 152 4.60 2.02 -5.64
C GLN A 152 4.11 1.21 -4.43
N VAL A 153 3.47 1.89 -3.49
CA VAL A 153 2.72 1.27 -2.40
C VAL A 153 1.28 1.74 -2.46
N ALA A 154 0.35 0.79 -2.44
CA ALA A 154 -1.07 1.12 -2.38
C ALA A 154 -1.43 1.64 -0.98
N LYS A 155 -2.18 2.76 -0.94
CA LYS A 155 -2.71 3.32 0.30
C LYS A 155 -4.16 3.75 0.13
N ILE A 156 -4.95 3.47 1.15
CA ILE A 156 -6.33 3.93 1.28
C ILE A 156 -6.52 4.67 2.60
N ILE A 157 -7.42 5.64 2.60
CA ILE A 157 -7.86 6.35 3.81
C ILE A 157 -9.33 6.05 4.06
N THR A 158 -9.77 6.08 5.32
CA THR A 158 -11.18 5.81 5.71
C THR A 158 -12.19 6.67 4.93
N ALA A 159 -11.82 7.90 4.58
CA ALA A 159 -12.65 8.81 3.79
C ALA A 159 -12.83 8.39 2.32
N SER A 160 -11.88 7.63 1.76
CA SER A 160 -11.93 7.09 0.39
C SER A 160 -12.72 5.79 0.27
N ILE A 161 -13.34 5.34 1.37
CA ILE A 161 -14.16 4.13 1.43
C ILE A 161 -15.63 4.53 1.51
N GLN A 162 -16.37 4.23 0.45
CA GLN A 162 -17.82 4.35 0.41
C GLN A 162 -18.45 3.01 0.80
N VAL A 163 -19.36 3.04 1.78
CA VAL A 163 -20.17 1.89 2.16
C VAL A 163 -21.63 2.23 1.88
N VAL A 164 -22.28 1.40 1.07
CA VAL A 164 -23.71 1.50 0.70
C VAL A 164 -24.42 0.28 1.27
N ILE A 165 -25.50 0.54 2.02
CA ILE A 165 -26.27 -0.50 2.70
C ILE A 165 -27.64 -0.61 2.03
N HIS A 166 -28.02 -1.84 1.70
CA HIS A 166 -29.30 -2.23 1.10
C HIS A 166 -30.16 -3.00 2.09
#